data_AF-A0AAV0EYG1-F1
#
_entry.id   AF-A0AAV0EYG1-F1
#
_cell.length_a   1.000
_cell.length_b   1.000
_cell.length_c   1.000
_cell.angle_alpha   90.00
_cell.angle_beta   90.00
_cell.angle_gamma   90.00
#
_symmetry.space_group_name_H-M   'P 1'
#
loop_
_entity.id
_entity.type
_entity.pdbx_description
1 polymer ?
#
loop_
_entity_poly.entity_id
_entity_poly.type
_entity_poly.pdbx_seq_one_letter_code
_entity_poly.pdbx_strand_id
1 'polypeptide(L)'
;MNPLDGVRWTQETPNGMYQYFLKVVPTVYTDVNGYTIQSNQFSVTEHFKGSGVGQLQTLPGVFFFYDLSLIKVTFTEQHVSFLHFLTSVCAIVGGLFTVSGIIDSFIYHGQKAIKKKMELGKFS
;
A
#
# COMPACT_ATOMS: atom_id res chain seq x y z
N MET A 1 2.99 -7.45 15.27
CA MET A 1 2.07 -7.20 16.39
C MET A 1 1.01 -8.29 16.37
N ASN A 2 0.95 -9.13 17.39
CA ASN A 2 -0.01 -10.23 17.49
C ASN A 2 -1.24 -9.77 18.30
N PRO A 3 -2.48 -9.95 17.80
CA PRO A 3 -3.69 -9.43 18.45
C PRO A 3 -4.02 -10.04 19.82
N LEU A 4 -3.42 -11.17 20.19
CA LEU A 4 -3.61 -11.79 21.52
C LEU A 4 -2.52 -11.44 22.53
N ASP A 5 -1.51 -10.64 22.15
CA ASP A 5 -0.45 -10.27 23.06
C ASP A 5 -0.97 -9.30 24.15
N GLY A 6 -0.84 -9.70 25.41
CA GLY A 6 -1.19 -8.86 26.57
C GLY A 6 -2.68 -8.82 26.94
N VAL A 7 -3.52 -9.63 26.28
CA VAL A 7 -4.96 -9.66 26.57
C VAL A 7 -5.23 -10.56 27.78
N ARG A 8 -5.97 -10.03 28.76
CA ARG A 8 -6.40 -10.79 29.95
C ARG A 8 -7.91 -10.71 30.09
N TRP A 9 -8.56 -11.86 30.09
CA TRP A 9 -10.01 -11.99 30.32
C TRP A 9 -10.26 -12.48 31.74
N THR A 10 -11.15 -11.82 32.47
CA THR A 10 -11.59 -12.22 33.82
C THR A 10 -13.11 -12.32 33.79
N GLN A 11 -13.67 -13.45 34.22
CA GLN A 11 -15.09 -13.76 34.09
C GLN A 11 -15.76 -13.95 35.46
N GLU A 12 -17.00 -13.47 35.56
CA GLU A 12 -17.83 -13.57 36.77
C GLU A 12 -18.74 -14.82 36.78
N THR A 13 -18.99 -15.45 35.63
CA THR A 13 -19.84 -16.65 35.50
C THR A 13 -19.03 -17.96 35.58
N PRO A 14 -19.41 -18.91 36.46
CA PRO A 14 -18.59 -20.08 36.77
C PRO A 14 -18.56 -21.17 35.68
N ASN A 15 -19.52 -21.20 34.75
CA ASN A 15 -19.67 -22.27 33.76
C ASN A 15 -19.87 -21.74 32.34
N GLY A 16 -18.76 -21.38 31.67
CA GLY A 16 -18.76 -20.93 30.28
C GLY A 16 -17.62 -21.56 29.47
N MET A 17 -17.85 -21.72 28.17
CA MET A 17 -16.86 -22.18 27.20
C MET A 17 -16.38 -21.02 26.35
N TYR A 18 -15.06 -20.86 26.26
CA TYR A 18 -14.40 -19.90 25.38
C TYR A 18 -13.83 -20.62 24.18
N GLN A 19 -14.15 -20.13 22.99
CA GLN A 19 -13.61 -20.65 21.74
C GLN A 19 -12.90 -19.50 21.02
N TYR A 20 -11.59 -19.65 20.83
CA TYR A 20 -10.75 -18.74 20.05
C TYR A 20 -10.48 -19.38 18.69
N PHE A 21 -10.92 -18.74 17.62
CA PHE A 21 -10.60 -19.15 16.25
C PHE A 21 -9.46 -18.29 15.74
N LEU A 22 -8.28 -18.89 15.60
CA LEU A 22 -7.06 -18.25 15.12
C LEU A 22 -6.86 -18.63 13.66
N LYS A 23 -6.89 -17.62 12.79
CA LYS A 23 -6.53 -17.75 11.39
C LYS A 23 -5.10 -17.28 11.19
N VAL A 24 -4.25 -18.19 10.72
CA VAL A 24 -2.82 -17.93 10.47
C VAL A 24 -2.59 -17.71 8.98
N VAL A 25 -1.97 -16.60 8.61
CA VAL A 25 -1.64 -16.24 7.23
C VAL A 25 -0.12 -16.15 7.07
N PRO A 26 0.51 -17.08 6.34
CA PRO A 26 1.95 -17.02 6.07
C PRO A 26 2.27 -15.76 5.26
N THR A 27 3.25 -14.99 5.72
CA THR A 27 3.67 -13.73 5.09
C THR A 27 5.17 -13.73 4.89
N VAL A 28 5.60 -13.46 3.66
CA VAL A 28 7.02 -13.41 3.30
C VAL A 28 7.36 -11.99 2.89
N TYR A 29 8.38 -11.40 3.51
CA TYR A 29 8.93 -10.10 3.14
C TYR A 29 10.27 -10.32 2.45
N THR A 30 10.44 -9.72 1.27
CA THR A 30 11.70 -9.75 0.52
C THR A 30 12.18 -8.32 0.36
N ASP A 31 13.33 -8.04 0.96
CA ASP A 31 14.03 -6.75 0.86
C ASP A 31 14.69 -6.59 -0.53
N VAL A 32 15.03 -5.35 -0.91
CA VAL A 32 15.76 -5.00 -2.14
C VAL A 32 17.12 -5.70 -2.23
N ASN A 33 17.72 -6.01 -1.07
CA ASN A 33 19.00 -6.72 -0.97
C ASN A 33 18.87 -8.24 -1.12
N GLY A 34 17.64 -8.75 -1.33
CA GLY A 34 17.37 -10.19 -1.44
C GLY A 34 17.26 -10.91 -0.09
N TYR A 35 17.29 -10.19 1.03
CA TYR A 35 17.04 -10.78 2.33
C TYR A 35 15.55 -11.09 2.49
N THR A 36 15.25 -12.36 2.77
CA THR A 36 13.87 -12.84 2.91
C THR A 36 13.55 -13.12 4.38
N ILE A 37 12.54 -12.44 4.91
CA ILE A 37 11.99 -12.66 6.25
C ILE A 37 10.68 -13.43 6.11
N GLN A 38 10.61 -14.59 6.76
CA GLN A 38 9.37 -15.35 6.87
C GLN A 38 8.69 -15.01 8.19
N SER A 39 7.42 -14.60 8.11
CA SER A 39 6.61 -14.23 9.27
C SER A 39 5.19 -14.77 9.11
N ASN A 40 4.40 -14.68 10.17
CA ASN A 40 3.01 -15.11 10.19
C ASN A 40 2.14 -13.97 10.71
N GLN A 41 1.05 -13.69 10.00
CA GLN A 41 0.00 -12.79 10.45
C GLN A 41 -1.11 -13.62 11.10
N PHE A 42 -1.70 -13.09 12.16
CA PHE A 42 -2.73 -13.77 12.95
C PHE A 42 -3.98 -12.91 13.00
N SER A 43 -5.13 -13.53 12.77
CA SER A 43 -6.45 -12.94 13.01
C SER A 43 -7.18 -13.83 14.01
N VAL A 44 -7.87 -13.22 14.96
CA VAL A 44 -8.52 -13.95 16.06
C VAL A 44 -9.98 -13.57 16.16
N THR A 45 -10.85 -14.57 16.28
CA THR A 45 -12.27 -14.40 16.54
C THR A 45 -12.63 -15.14 17.82
N GLU A 46 -13.29 -14.45 18.74
CA GLU A 46 -13.64 -14.96 20.06
C GLU A 46 -15.13 -15.32 20.09
N HIS A 47 -15.47 -16.47 20.65
CA HIS A 47 -16.84 -16.91 20.81
C HIS A 47 -17.06 -17.49 22.21
N PHE A 48 -18.00 -16.92 22.95
CA PHE A 48 -18.38 -17.39 24.28
C PHE A 48 -19.69 -18.14 24.24
N LYS A 49 -19.76 -19.30 24.90
CA LYS A 49 -20.97 -20.07 25.12
C LYS A 49 -21.19 -20.27 26.63
N GLY A 50 -22.17 -19.57 27.19
CA GLY A 50 -22.58 -19.75 28.58
C GLY A 50 -23.45 -20.99 28.77
N SER A 51 -23.47 -21.57 29.98
CA SER A 51 -24.42 -22.64 30.32
C SER A 51 -25.82 -22.06 30.52
N GLY A 52 -26.63 -22.01 29.47
CA GLY A 52 -28.07 -21.74 29.57
C GLY A 52 -28.82 -22.96 30.13
N VAL A 53 -29.81 -22.72 31.01
CA VAL A 53 -30.69 -23.77 31.53
C VAL A 53 -31.38 -24.48 30.36
N GLY A 54 -31.00 -25.73 30.10
CA GLY A 54 -31.53 -26.57 29.01
C GLY A 54 -30.52 -26.99 27.95
N GLN A 55 -29.30 -26.44 27.94
CA GLN A 55 -28.23 -26.94 27.07
C GLN A 55 -27.42 -28.03 27.78
N LEU A 56 -27.57 -29.25 27.27
CA LEU A 56 -26.84 -30.45 27.70
C LEU A 56 -25.32 -30.21 27.56
N GLN A 57 -24.63 -30.11 28.68
CA GLN A 57 -23.17 -30.25 28.83
C GLN A 57 -22.28 -29.34 27.95
N THR A 58 -22.33 -28.04 28.18
CA THR A 58 -21.22 -27.17 27.80
C THR A 58 -20.07 -27.39 28.79
N LEU A 59 -19.08 -28.22 28.42
CA LEU A 59 -17.86 -28.40 29.22
C LEU A 59 -17.15 -27.04 29.38
N PRO A 60 -16.96 -26.55 30.61
CA PRO A 60 -16.24 -25.31 30.84
C PRO A 60 -14.79 -25.49 30.42
N GLY A 61 -14.25 -24.54 29.67
CA GLY A 61 -12.92 -24.64 29.12
C GLY A 61 -12.60 -23.56 28.10
N VAL A 62 -11.31 -23.42 27.82
CA VAL A 62 -10.79 -22.54 26.79
C VAL A 62 -10.26 -23.40 25.65
N PHE A 63 -10.80 -23.18 24.46
CA PHE A 63 -10.46 -23.92 23.25
C PHE A 63 -9.83 -22.96 22.23
N PHE A 64 -8.68 -23.35 21.68
CA PHE A 64 -7.99 -22.63 20.62
C PHE A 64 -8.04 -23.47 19.33
N PHE A 65 -8.70 -22.96 18.31
CA PHE A 65 -8.79 -23.56 16.98
C PHE A 65 -7.85 -22.81 16.04
N TYR A 66 -6.85 -23.51 15.50
CA TYR A 66 -5.90 -22.95 14.54
C TYR A 66 -6.28 -23.37 13.13
N ASP A 67 -6.59 -22.41 12.28
CA ASP A 67 -6.84 -22.60 10.86
C ASP A 67 -5.75 -21.93 10.02
N LEU A 68 -5.13 -22.69 9.13
CA LEU A 68 -4.07 -22.20 8.25
C LEU A 68 -4.70 -21.69 6.96
N SER A 69 -4.51 -20.41 6.68
CA SER A 69 -4.97 -19.83 5.41
C SER A 69 -4.18 -20.43 4.24
N LEU A 70 -4.91 -20.88 3.21
CA LEU A 70 -4.34 -21.36 1.95
C LEU A 70 -3.75 -20.23 1.08
N ILE A 71 -3.84 -18.98 1.55
CA ILE A 71 -3.29 -17.80 0.88
C ILE A 71 -2.01 -17.37 1.59
N LYS A 72 -0.95 -17.16 0.80
CA LYS A 72 0.33 -16.60 1.25
C LYS A 72 0.50 -15.20 0.69
N VAL A 73 0.86 -14.25 1.55
CA VAL A 73 1.14 -12.87 1.13
C VAL A 73 2.65 -12.70 0.97
N THR A 74 3.08 -12.20 -0.19
CA THR A 74 4.50 -11.93 -0.46
C THR A 74 4.66 -10.44 -0.74
N PHE A 75 5.46 -9.77 0.09
CA PHE A 75 5.87 -8.38 -0.12
C PHE A 75 7.26 -8.37 -0.74
N THR A 76 7.38 -7.78 -1.92
CA THR A 76 8.66 -7.60 -2.60
C THR A 76 8.97 -6.13 -2.72
N GLU A 77 10.03 -5.68 -2.08
CA GLU A 77 10.53 -4.32 -2.24
C GLU A 77 11.38 -4.25 -3.51
N GLN A 78 11.10 -3.29 -4.38
CA GLN A 78 11.85 -3.08 -5.62
C GLN A 78 12.52 -1.72 -5.61
N HIS A 79 13.81 -1.69 -5.95
CA HIS A 79 14.54 -0.44 -6.11
C HIS A 79 14.21 0.18 -7.47
N VAL A 80 13.69 1.40 -7.47
CA VAL A 80 13.58 2.20 -8.70
C VAL A 80 14.98 2.57 -9.19
N SER A 81 15.31 2.24 -10.44
CA SER A 81 16.66 2.43 -10.96
C SER A 81 17.03 3.92 -11.07
N PHE A 82 18.29 4.27 -10.79
CA PHE A 82 18.82 5.64 -10.97
C PHE A 82 18.66 6.14 -12.42
N LEU A 83 18.61 5.23 -13.39
CA LEU A 83 18.33 5.53 -14.79
C LEU A 83 16.95 6.15 -15.00
N HIS A 84 15.94 5.76 -14.21
CA HIS A 84 14.61 6.35 -14.27
C HIS A 84 14.64 7.83 -13.85
N PHE A 85 15.42 8.14 -12.81
CA PHE A 85 15.67 9.52 -12.39
C PHE A 85 16.40 10.31 -13.47
N LEU A 86 17.50 9.78 -14.01
CA LEU A 86 18.26 10.47 -15.06
C LEU A 86 17.43 10.73 -16.32
N THR A 87 16.61 9.74 -16.72
CA THR A 87 15.69 9.86 -17.86
C THR A 87 14.67 10.96 -17.61
N SER A 88 14.14 11.05 -16.39
CA SER A 88 13.20 12.10 -15.99
C SER A 88 13.84 13.50 -16.03
N VAL A 89 15.08 13.64 -15.53
CA VAL A 89 15.83 14.92 -15.61
C VAL A 89 16.08 15.32 -17.07
N CYS A 90 16.52 14.38 -17.90
CA CYS A 90 16.76 14.64 -19.33
C CYS A 90 15.48 15.07 -20.05
N ALA A 91 14.34 14.40 -19.76
CA ALA A 91 13.05 14.75 -20.33
C ALA A 91 12.61 16.17 -19.95
N ILE A 92 12.81 16.59 -18.69
CA ILE A 92 12.46 17.93 -18.23
C ILE A 92 13.36 18.99 -18.88
N VAL A 93 14.68 18.77 -18.89
CA VAL A 93 15.65 19.73 -19.47
C VAL A 93 15.47 19.87 -20.97
N GLY A 94 15.34 18.74 -21.69
CA GLY A 94 15.09 18.74 -23.13
C GLY A 94 13.75 19.39 -23.49
N GLY A 95 12.71 19.12 -22.70
CA GLY A 95 11.40 19.75 -22.84
C GLY A 95 11.47 21.27 -22.67
N LEU A 96 12.13 21.76 -21.61
CA LEU A 96 12.30 23.19 -21.37
C LEU A 96 13.04 23.88 -22.52
N PHE A 97 14.16 23.30 -22.97
CA PHE A 97 14.95 23.88 -24.05
C PHE A 97 14.17 23.96 -25.38
N THR A 98 13.41 22.92 -25.69
CA THR A 98 12.54 22.87 -26.88
C THR A 98 11.46 23.94 -26.80
N VAL A 99 10.78 24.06 -25.66
CA VAL A 99 9.72 25.05 -25.47
C VAL A 99 10.26 26.47 -25.54
N SER A 100 11.39 26.76 -24.90
CA SER A 100 12.05 28.07 -24.97
C SER A 100 12.45 28.44 -26.40
N GLY A 101 13.04 27.51 -27.16
CA GLY A 101 13.43 27.76 -28.54
C GLY A 101 12.24 28.01 -29.47
N ILE A 102 11.13 27.29 -29.25
CA ILE A 102 9.88 27.53 -29.99
C ILE A 102 9.37 28.94 -29.70
N ILE A 103 9.27 29.33 -28.43
CA ILE A 103 8.77 30.66 -28.04
C ILE A 103 9.63 31.77 -28.63
N ASP A 104 10.96 31.67 -28.52
CA ASP A 104 11.89 32.66 -29.06
C ASP A 104 11.74 32.80 -30.59
N SER A 105 11.69 31.67 -31.31
CA SER A 105 11.49 31.66 -32.76
C SER A 105 10.14 32.27 -33.16
N PHE A 106 9.07 32.00 -32.41
CA PHE A 106 7.75 32.60 -32.65
C PHE A 106 7.77 34.12 -32.42
N ILE A 107 8.41 34.60 -31.36
CA ILE A 107 8.51 36.03 -31.06
C ILE A 107 9.32 36.73 -32.16
N TYR A 108 10.49 36.19 -32.53
CA TYR A 108 11.36 36.78 -33.54
C TYR A 108 10.68 36.85 -34.91
N HIS A 109 10.05 35.76 -35.37
CA HIS A 109 9.32 35.73 -36.63
C HIS A 109 8.07 36.60 -36.58
N GLY A 110 7.35 36.64 -35.45
CA GLY A 110 6.20 37.52 -35.24
C GLY A 110 6.58 39.00 -35.34
N GLN A 111 7.63 39.42 -34.62
CA GLN A 111 8.15 40.79 -34.67
C GLN A 111 8.62 41.16 -36.08
N LYS A 112 9.37 40.27 -36.75
CA LYS A 112 9.86 40.51 -38.12
C LYS A 112 8.72 40.59 -39.13
N ALA A 113 7.68 39.76 -39.00
CA ALA A 113 6.50 39.79 -39.87
C ALA A 113 5.65 41.05 -39.64
N ILE A 114 5.46 41.48 -38.38
CA ILE A 114 4.74 42.71 -38.04
C ILE A 114 5.51 43.93 -38.54
N LYS A 115 6.83 43.99 -38.31
CA LYS A 115 7.68 45.09 -38.78
C LYS A 115 7.69 45.19 -40.30
N LYS A 116 7.78 44.06 -41.01
CA LYS A 116 7.67 44.02 -42.48
C LYS A 116 6.29 44.43 -42.98
N LYS A 117 5.21 44.08 -42.27
CA LYS A 117 3.85 44.56 -42.60
C LYS A 117 3.67 46.05 -42.34
N MET A 118 4.35 46.61 -41.34
CA MET A 118 4.36 48.04 -41.03
C MET A 118 5.16 48.84 -42.08
N GLU A 119 6.31 48.33 -42.51
CA GLU A 119 7.13 48.95 -43.57
C GLU A 119 6.45 48.93 -44.96
N LEU A 120 5.58 47.95 -45.21
CA LEU A 120 4.76 47.89 -46.44
C LEU A 120 3.53 48.82 -46.40
N GLY A 121 3.41 49.70 -45.39
CA GLY A 121 2.50 50.85 -45.41
C GLY A 121 1.00 50.54 -45.37
N LYS A 122 0.58 49.29 -45.09
CA LYS A 122 -0.84 48.90 -45.10
C LYS A 122 -1.51 49.07 -43.73
N PHE A 123 -1.39 50.27 -43.16
CA PHE A 123 -2.20 50.80 -42.06
C PHE A 123 -2.33 52.33 -42.17
N SER A 124 -2.51 52.83 -43.39
CA SER A 124 -3.22 54.09 -43.68
C SER A 124 -4.31 53.82 -44.70
#